data_AF-A0A2E2EL61-F1
#
_entry.id   AF-A0A2E2EL61-F1
#
_cell.length_a   1.000
_cell.length_b   1.000
_cell.length_c   1.000
_cell.angle_alpha   90.00
_cell.angle_beta   90.00
_cell.angle_gamma   90.00
#
_symmetry.space_group_name_H-M   'P 1'
#
loop_
_entity.id
_entity.type
_entity.pdbx_description
1 polymer ?
#
loop_
_entity_poly.entity_id
_entity_poly.type
_entity_poly.pdbx_seq_one_letter_code
_entity_poly.pdbx_strand_id
1 'polypeptide(L)'
;MKKISIITLTLCITFNISTSQNSTDCNGIVNGSSMMDDCGVCQQSYIYDYVTHAVTMLDDTLNVTLGPTEMIVMANDPQNPYWNSYPIISYDTIVSNNSITWNGIYLTSSGDYHDSTLISINGCDSIANLNFTYNNSTSIDNLEINNPVIKVTDLLGRDSKTIKNQVLIYIYKDGTRVKRIFIQ
;
A
#
# COMPACT_ATOMS: atom_id res chain seq x y z
N MET A 1 29.20 -59.10 -22.04
CA MET A 1 29.26 -57.71 -21.52
C MET A 1 27.97 -56.98 -21.90
N LYS A 2 27.45 -56.16 -21.00
CA LYS A 2 26.04 -55.70 -20.85
C LYS A 2 25.37 -55.14 -22.12
N LYS A 3 24.15 -55.59 -22.43
CA LYS A 3 23.21 -54.90 -23.34
C LYS A 3 22.75 -53.62 -22.64
N ILE A 4 23.14 -52.46 -23.15
CA ILE A 4 22.61 -51.16 -22.71
C ILE A 4 21.33 -50.90 -23.50
N SER A 5 20.20 -51.00 -22.81
CA SER A 5 18.88 -50.65 -23.33
C SER A 5 18.67 -49.17 -23.11
N ILE A 6 18.66 -48.37 -24.18
CA ILE A 6 18.34 -46.95 -24.14
C ILE A 6 16.82 -46.83 -23.96
N ILE A 7 16.39 -46.61 -22.72
CA ILE A 7 15.02 -46.22 -22.40
C ILE A 7 14.95 -44.72 -22.71
N THR A 8 14.49 -44.35 -23.90
CA THR A 8 14.03 -42.98 -24.16
C THR A 8 12.77 -42.76 -23.34
N LEU A 9 12.96 -42.19 -22.15
CA LEU A 9 11.90 -41.68 -21.30
C LEU A 9 11.33 -40.43 -22.00
N THR A 10 10.37 -40.63 -22.91
CA THR A 10 9.55 -39.53 -23.40
C THR A 10 8.73 -39.03 -22.23
N LEU A 11 9.24 -38.00 -21.57
CA LEU A 11 8.51 -37.24 -20.57
C LEU A 11 7.38 -36.51 -21.33
N CYS A 12 6.24 -37.18 -21.45
CA CYS A 12 5.00 -36.52 -21.82
C CYS A 12 4.64 -35.61 -20.64
N ILE A 13 5.19 -34.40 -20.66
CA ILE A 13 4.69 -33.32 -19.82
C ILE A 13 3.29 -33.06 -20.38
N THR A 14 2.28 -33.69 -19.80
CA THR A 14 0.91 -33.20 -19.92
C THR A 14 0.94 -31.82 -19.28
N PHE A 15 1.15 -30.80 -20.10
CA PHE A 15 0.71 -29.46 -19.76
C PHE A 15 -0.80 -29.61 -19.55
N ASN A 16 -1.21 -29.69 -18.29
CA ASN A 16 -2.55 -29.31 -17.90
C ASN A 16 -2.67 -27.85 -18.32
N ILE A 17 -3.14 -27.60 -19.53
CA ILE A 17 -3.79 -26.34 -19.86
C ILE A 17 -5.02 -26.36 -18.97
N SER A 18 -4.93 -25.67 -17.83
CA SER A 18 -6.11 -25.30 -17.06
C SER A 18 -7.00 -24.50 -18.02
N THR A 19 -8.03 -25.17 -18.51
CA THR A 19 -9.15 -24.59 -19.25
C THR A 19 -9.66 -23.39 -18.46
N SER A 20 -9.64 -22.22 -19.10
CA SER A 20 -10.19 -20.93 -18.63
C SER A 20 -10.32 -20.84 -17.11
N GLN A 21 -9.27 -20.36 -16.45
CA GLN A 21 -9.46 -19.81 -15.11
C GLN A 21 -10.56 -18.76 -15.23
N ASN A 22 -11.71 -19.08 -14.66
CA ASN A 22 -12.75 -18.13 -14.30
C ASN A 22 -12.04 -17.03 -13.52
N SER A 23 -11.66 -15.95 -14.19
CA SER A 23 -10.93 -14.87 -13.57
C SER A 23 -11.94 -14.11 -12.75
N THR A 24 -11.87 -14.27 -11.44
CA THR A 24 -12.64 -13.45 -10.52
C THR A 24 -12.14 -12.01 -10.65
N ASP A 25 -13.07 -11.09 -10.89
CA ASP A 25 -12.78 -9.67 -10.96
C ASP A 25 -12.45 -9.10 -9.57
N CYS A 26 -12.07 -7.82 -9.49
CA CYS A 26 -11.70 -7.21 -8.20
C CYS A 26 -12.87 -7.05 -7.22
N ASN A 27 -14.12 -7.21 -7.68
CA ASN A 27 -15.33 -7.23 -6.85
C ASN A 27 -15.76 -8.63 -6.43
N GLY A 28 -14.96 -9.66 -6.76
CA GLY A 28 -15.24 -11.04 -6.36
C GLY A 28 -16.19 -11.78 -7.31
N ILE A 29 -16.50 -11.22 -8.48
CA ILE A 29 -17.41 -11.80 -9.46
C ILE A 29 -16.61 -12.61 -10.49
N VAL A 30 -16.94 -13.88 -10.62
CA VAL A 30 -16.33 -14.78 -11.61
C VAL A 30 -16.67 -14.29 -13.01
N ASN A 31 -15.63 -14.05 -13.83
CA ASN A 31 -15.76 -13.44 -15.16
C ASN A 31 -16.44 -12.06 -15.13
N GLY A 32 -16.36 -11.36 -13.99
CA GLY A 32 -16.91 -10.02 -13.84
C GLY A 32 -16.16 -8.97 -14.65
N SER A 33 -16.78 -7.79 -14.79
CA SER A 33 -16.27 -6.70 -15.63
C SER A 33 -15.41 -5.68 -14.89
N SER A 34 -15.22 -5.83 -13.57
CA SER A 34 -14.51 -4.85 -12.75
C SER A 34 -13.00 -5.01 -12.87
N MET A 35 -12.27 -3.90 -12.85
CA MET A 35 -10.81 -3.89 -12.97
C MET A 35 -10.19 -3.05 -11.87
N MET A 36 -9.05 -3.51 -11.34
CA MET A 36 -8.27 -2.70 -10.42
C MET A 36 -7.51 -1.64 -11.23
N ASP A 37 -7.69 -0.38 -10.83
CA ASP A 37 -6.96 0.74 -11.40
C ASP A 37 -5.56 0.89 -10.79
N ASP A 38 -4.77 1.85 -11.27
CA ASP A 38 -3.40 2.06 -10.79
C ASP A 38 -3.36 2.62 -9.36
N CYS A 39 -4.49 3.15 -8.88
CA CYS A 39 -4.64 3.64 -7.52
C CYS A 39 -4.97 2.51 -6.53
N GLY A 40 -5.19 1.28 -7.03
CA GLY A 40 -5.60 0.14 -6.23
C GLY A 40 -7.10 0.15 -5.88
N VAL A 41 -7.91 0.94 -6.59
CA VAL A 41 -9.36 0.97 -6.45
C VAL A 41 -9.97 -0.01 -7.46
N CYS A 42 -10.94 -0.80 -7.00
CA CYS A 42 -11.71 -1.65 -7.89
C CYS A 42 -12.77 -0.82 -8.61
N GLN A 43 -12.56 -0.55 -9.90
CA GLN A 43 -13.48 0.19 -10.74
C GLN A 43 -14.36 -0.80 -11.50
N GLN A 44 -15.68 -0.61 -11.41
CA GLN A 44 -16.65 -1.44 -12.10
C GLN A 44 -17.11 -0.77 -13.39
N SER A 45 -17.31 -1.56 -14.44
CA SER A 45 -17.86 -1.03 -15.70
C SER A 45 -19.33 -0.64 -15.51
N TYR A 46 -19.84 0.28 -16.32
CA TYR A 46 -21.21 0.76 -16.16
C TYR A 46 -21.86 1.11 -17.50
N ILE A 47 -23.19 1.10 -17.52
CA ILE A 47 -24.01 1.66 -18.58
C ILE A 47 -24.28 3.12 -18.24
N TYR A 48 -24.03 3.99 -19.20
CA TYR A 48 -24.32 5.41 -19.12
C TYR A 48 -25.36 5.79 -20.17
N ASP A 49 -26.44 6.43 -19.73
CA ASP A 49 -27.43 7.05 -20.63
C ASP A 49 -27.02 8.51 -20.89
N TYR A 50 -26.67 8.85 -22.13
CA TYR A 50 -26.21 10.20 -22.46
C TYR A 50 -27.34 11.23 -22.55
N VAL A 51 -28.61 10.83 -22.51
CA VAL A 51 -29.77 11.72 -22.49
C VAL A 51 -30.19 12.03 -21.06
N THR A 52 -30.26 11.01 -20.20
CA THR A 52 -30.70 11.19 -18.80
C THR A 52 -29.56 11.37 -17.81
N HIS A 53 -28.31 11.15 -18.25
CA HIS A 53 -27.11 11.08 -17.40
C HIS A 53 -27.19 10.00 -16.31
N ALA A 54 -28.06 9.00 -16.46
CA ALA A 54 -28.18 7.90 -15.51
C ALA A 54 -27.00 6.92 -15.65
N VAL A 55 -26.55 6.37 -14.52
CA VAL A 55 -25.47 5.38 -14.43
C VAL A 55 -26.01 4.09 -13.82
N THR A 56 -25.81 2.97 -14.51
CA THR A 56 -26.15 1.62 -14.02
C THR A 56 -24.91 0.76 -14.00
N MET A 57 -24.51 0.28 -12.82
CA MET A 57 -23.30 -0.54 -12.65
C MET A 57 -23.47 -1.94 -13.27
N LEU A 58 -22.38 -2.49 -13.82
CA LEU A 58 -22.36 -3.81 -14.44
C LEU A 58 -21.45 -4.79 -13.69
N ASP A 59 -22.05 -5.84 -13.16
CA ASP A 59 -21.32 -6.96 -12.56
C ASP A 59 -20.57 -7.78 -13.63
N ASP A 60 -21.19 -7.96 -14.79
CA ASP A 60 -20.67 -8.67 -15.96
C ASP A 60 -21.32 -8.08 -17.23
N THR A 61 -20.71 -8.34 -18.38
CA THR A 61 -21.20 -8.07 -19.73
C THR A 61 -22.19 -9.11 -20.27
N LEU A 62 -22.42 -10.24 -19.56
CA LEU A 62 -23.38 -11.26 -20.00
C LEU A 62 -24.81 -10.71 -20.04
N ASN A 63 -25.48 -10.90 -21.19
CA ASN A 63 -26.88 -10.51 -21.45
C ASN A 63 -27.20 -9.01 -21.30
N VAL A 64 -26.20 -8.14 -21.44
CA VAL A 64 -26.45 -6.69 -21.50
C VAL A 64 -27.18 -6.34 -22.80
N THR A 65 -28.37 -5.75 -22.69
CA THR A 65 -29.12 -5.16 -23.80
C THR A 65 -29.14 -3.65 -23.64
N LEU A 66 -28.51 -2.92 -24.56
CA LEU A 66 -28.47 -1.47 -24.53
C LEU A 66 -29.72 -0.87 -25.18
N GLY A 67 -30.29 0.13 -24.52
CA GLY A 67 -31.25 1.04 -25.10
C GLY A 67 -30.62 1.96 -26.17
N PRO A 68 -31.45 2.69 -26.93
CA PRO A 68 -30.99 3.57 -28.00
C PRO A 68 -30.15 4.76 -27.53
N THR A 69 -30.20 5.09 -26.23
CA THR A 69 -29.48 6.21 -25.60
C THR A 69 -28.41 5.75 -24.62
N GLU A 70 -28.13 4.45 -24.57
CA GLU A 70 -27.24 3.85 -23.58
C GLU A 70 -25.92 3.41 -24.22
N MET A 71 -24.83 3.57 -23.48
CA MET A 71 -23.50 3.10 -23.86
C MET A 71 -22.80 2.43 -22.68
N ILE A 72 -22.00 1.41 -22.97
CA ILE A 72 -21.14 0.78 -21.96
C ILE A 72 -19.86 1.61 -21.85
N VAL A 73 -19.48 1.95 -20.63
CA VAL A 73 -18.17 2.48 -20.27
C VAL A 73 -17.44 1.39 -19.51
N MET A 74 -16.37 0.88 -20.12
CA MET A 74 -15.49 -0.10 -19.47
C MET A 74 -14.68 0.59 -18.37
N ALA A 75 -14.34 -0.15 -17.32
CA ALA A 75 -13.57 0.38 -16.20
C ALA A 75 -12.30 1.13 -16.66
N ASN A 76 -11.49 0.55 -17.54
CA ASN A 76 -10.24 1.13 -18.03
C ASN A 76 -10.37 2.00 -19.30
N ASP A 77 -11.58 2.46 -19.64
CA ASP A 77 -11.77 3.36 -20.79
C ASP A 77 -11.03 4.69 -20.56
N PRO A 78 -10.25 5.20 -21.53
CA PRO A 78 -9.56 6.50 -21.40
C PRO A 78 -10.47 7.70 -21.11
N GLN A 79 -11.76 7.60 -21.44
CA GLN A 79 -12.76 8.63 -21.18
C GLN A 79 -13.54 8.38 -19.88
N ASN A 80 -13.26 7.31 -19.14
CA ASN A 80 -13.88 7.06 -17.84
C ASN A 80 -13.32 8.07 -16.80
N PRO A 81 -14.13 9.04 -16.31
CA PRO A 81 -13.66 10.04 -15.36
C PRO A 81 -13.36 9.45 -13.97
N TYR A 82 -13.77 8.21 -13.70
CA TYR A 82 -13.51 7.52 -12.44
C TYR A 82 -12.20 6.73 -12.46
N TRP A 83 -11.66 6.41 -13.64
CA TRP A 83 -10.41 5.67 -13.76
C TRP A 83 -9.23 6.52 -13.28
N ASN A 84 -8.45 5.98 -12.32
CA ASN A 84 -7.34 6.67 -11.67
C ASN A 84 -7.69 8.02 -11.03
N SER A 85 -8.96 8.22 -10.65
CA SER A 85 -9.47 9.51 -10.13
C SER A 85 -9.33 9.65 -8.62
N TYR A 86 -9.04 8.56 -7.91
CA TYR A 86 -8.96 8.54 -6.46
C TYR A 86 -7.53 8.80 -5.96
N PRO A 87 -7.34 9.72 -5.00
CA PRO A 87 -6.01 9.99 -4.48
C PRO A 87 -5.52 8.86 -3.58
N ILE A 88 -4.22 8.58 -3.65
CA ILE A 88 -3.56 7.65 -2.73
C ILE A 88 -3.20 8.43 -1.46
N ILE A 89 -3.82 8.09 -0.33
CA ILE A 89 -3.60 8.79 0.94
C ILE A 89 -2.67 7.97 1.83
N SER A 90 -1.64 8.61 2.37
CA SER A 90 -0.76 8.02 3.38
C SER A 90 -0.68 8.88 4.64
N TYR A 91 -0.38 8.22 5.77
CA TYR A 91 -0.21 8.86 7.07
C TYR A 91 1.08 8.34 7.71
N ASP A 92 1.89 9.27 8.21
CA ASP A 92 3.09 8.98 9.00
C ASP A 92 3.12 9.82 10.28
N THR A 93 3.91 9.40 11.26
CA THR A 93 4.12 10.13 12.51
C THR A 93 5.59 10.10 12.87
N ILE A 94 6.21 11.28 12.93
CA ILE A 94 7.63 11.42 13.25
C ILE A 94 7.78 12.27 14.51
N VAL A 95 8.55 11.75 15.46
CA VAL A 95 8.99 12.50 16.63
C VAL A 95 10.49 12.69 16.51
N SER A 96 10.95 13.94 16.52
CA SER A 96 12.37 14.27 16.40
C SER A 96 12.79 15.38 17.35
N ASN A 97 14.02 15.29 17.85
CA ASN A 97 14.64 16.35 18.64
C ASN A 97 15.45 17.32 17.76
N ASN A 98 15.60 16.98 16.48
CA ASN A 98 16.31 17.76 15.48
C ASN A 98 15.37 18.11 14.33
N SER A 99 15.66 19.21 13.64
CA SER A 99 14.94 19.56 12.42
C SER A 99 15.11 18.45 11.38
N ILE A 100 14.04 18.18 10.64
CA ILE A 100 14.02 17.18 9.57
C ILE A 100 13.65 17.86 8.25
N THR A 101 13.98 17.19 7.15
CA THR A 101 13.46 17.57 5.83
C THR A 101 12.44 16.52 5.40
N TRP A 102 11.20 16.96 5.16
CA TRP A 102 10.12 16.11 4.67
C TRP A 102 9.63 16.66 3.33
N ASN A 103 9.72 15.86 2.27
CA ASN A 103 9.40 16.25 0.89
C ASN A 103 10.01 17.60 0.45
N GLY A 104 11.27 17.85 0.85
CA GLY A 104 11.98 19.09 0.54
C GLY A 104 11.65 20.28 1.46
N ILE A 105 10.67 20.15 2.36
CA ILE A 105 10.32 21.17 3.36
C ILE A 105 11.13 20.92 4.64
N TYR A 106 11.80 21.95 5.13
CA TYR A 106 12.49 21.91 6.43
C TYR A 106 11.52 22.16 7.57
N LEU A 107 11.34 21.15 8.43
CA LEU A 107 10.43 21.18 9.57
C LEU A 107 11.21 21.44 10.87
N THR A 108 10.80 22.49 11.60
CA THR A 108 11.45 22.96 12.85
C THR A 108 10.45 23.18 14.00
N SER A 109 9.18 22.81 13.80
CA SER A 109 8.11 22.97 14.78
C SER A 109 7.17 21.78 14.69
N SER A 110 6.54 21.40 15.79
CA SER A 110 5.48 20.38 15.76
C SER A 110 4.28 20.87 14.95
N GLY A 111 3.59 19.95 14.27
CA GLY A 111 2.39 20.23 13.50
C GLY A 111 1.98 19.07 12.61
N ASP A 112 0.78 19.20 12.04
CA ASP A 112 0.31 18.32 10.98
C ASP A 112 0.67 18.94 9.63
N TYR A 113 1.46 18.21 8.86
CA TYR A 113 1.92 18.58 7.53
C TYR A 113 1.24 17.68 6.50
N HIS A 114 0.93 18.25 5.35
CA HIS A 114 0.44 17.48 4.21
C HIS A 114 1.12 17.95 2.93
N ASP A 115 1.28 17.04 1.98
CA ASP A 115 1.82 17.31 0.66
C ASP A 115 0.88 16.67 -0.36
N SER A 116 0.38 17.52 -1.24
CA SER A 116 -0.55 17.18 -2.33
C SER A 116 0.13 17.25 -3.71
N THR A 117 1.46 17.40 -3.77
CA THR A 117 2.21 17.61 -5.03
C THR A 117 2.84 16.34 -5.61
N LEU A 118 2.49 15.16 -5.09
CA LEU A 118 2.98 13.88 -5.60
C LEU A 118 2.16 13.48 -6.83
N ILE A 119 2.52 14.06 -7.98
CA ILE A 119 1.86 13.80 -9.27
C ILE A 119 2.24 12.40 -9.73
N SER A 120 1.25 11.50 -9.80
CA SER A 120 1.42 10.21 -10.48
C SER A 120 1.30 10.41 -11.98
N ILE A 121 2.16 9.74 -12.76
CA ILE A 121 2.09 9.71 -14.23
C ILE A 121 0.73 9.20 -14.76
N ASN A 122 -0.05 8.52 -13.90
CA ASN A 122 -1.32 7.89 -14.27
C ASN A 122 -2.57 8.59 -13.71
N GLY A 123 -2.45 9.75 -13.04
CA GLY A 123 -3.60 10.52 -12.54
C GLY A 123 -4.01 10.25 -11.08
N CYS A 124 -3.45 9.20 -10.45
CA CYS A 124 -3.58 8.95 -9.01
C CYS A 124 -2.72 9.95 -8.21
N ASP A 125 -3.17 11.20 -8.08
CA ASP A 125 -2.43 12.18 -7.29
C ASP A 125 -2.36 11.72 -5.83
N SER A 126 -1.16 11.66 -5.27
CA SER A 126 -0.97 11.14 -3.91
C SER A 126 -0.98 12.26 -2.89
N ILE A 127 -1.61 12.01 -1.73
CA ILE A 127 -1.61 12.92 -0.58
C ILE A 127 -0.84 12.24 0.55
N ALA A 128 0.30 12.81 0.93
CA ALA A 128 1.04 12.36 2.09
C ALA A 128 0.73 13.26 3.29
N ASN A 129 0.40 12.65 4.43
CA ASN A 129 0.15 13.35 5.69
C ASN A 129 1.20 12.94 6.72
N LEU A 130 1.74 13.93 7.43
CA LEU A 130 2.72 13.73 8.49
C LEU A 130 2.27 14.47 9.76
N ASN A 131 2.06 13.73 10.84
CA ASN A 131 2.03 14.32 12.17
C ASN A 131 3.48 14.41 12.69
N PHE A 132 4.02 15.63 12.75
CA PHE A 132 5.38 15.86 13.21
C PHE A 132 5.37 16.44 14.64
N THR A 133 6.12 15.80 15.54
CA THR A 133 6.39 16.32 16.88
C THR A 133 7.86 16.70 16.98
N TYR A 134 8.12 18.00 17.07
CA TYR A 134 9.43 18.56 17.32
C TYR A 134 9.66 18.77 18.82
N ASN A 135 10.52 17.96 19.40
CA ASN A 135 10.93 18.06 20.79
C ASN A 135 12.22 18.88 20.87
N ASN A 136 12.09 20.20 20.86
CA ASN A 136 13.22 21.08 21.14
C ASN A 136 13.52 21.09 22.65
N SER A 137 14.07 20.00 23.17
CA SER A 137 14.59 19.98 24.54
C SER A 137 15.87 20.81 24.59
N THR A 138 15.73 22.13 24.72
CA THR A 138 16.79 23.02 25.24
C THR A 138 16.84 23.01 26.76
N SER A 139 15.86 22.38 27.41
CA SER A 139 16.06 21.88 28.76
C SER A 139 17.07 20.73 28.67
N ILE A 140 18.23 20.92 29.28
CA ILE A 140 18.94 19.83 29.94
C ILE A 140 17.89 19.21 30.87
N ASP A 141 17.18 18.21 30.37
CA ASP A 141 16.35 17.39 31.21
C ASP A 141 17.37 16.67 32.09
N ASN A 142 17.56 17.18 33.30
CA ASN A 142 18.22 16.47 34.39
C ASN A 142 17.33 15.29 34.85
N LEU A 143 16.81 14.52 33.87
CA LEU A 143 16.02 13.32 34.00
C LEU A 143 16.79 12.12 33.45
N GLU A 144 18.12 12.20 33.38
CA GLU A 144 18.99 11.03 33.37
C GLU A 144 19.94 11.10 34.56
N ILE A 145 19.48 10.60 35.72
CA ILE A 145 20.40 9.87 36.62
C ILE A 145 19.79 8.54 37.13
N ASN A 146 18.47 8.32 37.13
CA ASN A 146 17.88 7.18 37.88
C ASN A 146 16.86 6.28 37.18
N ASN A 147 16.81 6.20 35.84
CA ASN A 147 15.92 5.23 35.18
C ASN A 147 16.70 4.15 34.41
N PRO A 148 17.15 3.08 35.11
CA PRO A 148 17.91 2.01 34.47
C PRO A 148 17.03 1.22 33.49
N VAL A 149 17.61 0.85 32.34
CA VAL A 149 17.01 -0.08 31.39
C VAL A 149 16.92 -1.46 32.04
N ILE A 150 15.71 -2.03 32.08
CA ILE A 150 15.48 -3.38 32.58
C ILE A 150 15.60 -4.40 31.46
N LYS A 151 15.15 -4.06 30.24
CA LYS A 151 15.09 -5.02 29.15
C LYS A 151 15.27 -4.36 27.78
N VAL A 152 15.98 -5.04 26.89
CA VAL A 152 16.08 -4.67 25.47
C VAL A 152 15.59 -5.84 24.65
N THR A 153 14.62 -5.58 23.77
CA THR A 153 14.00 -6.60 22.94
C THR A 153 13.97 -6.19 21.47
N ASP A 154 13.89 -7.16 20.56
CA ASP A 154 13.53 -6.89 19.17
C ASP A 154 12.01 -6.61 19.04
N LEU A 155 11.54 -6.31 17.83
CA LEU A 155 10.11 -6.10 17.54
C LEU A 155 9.23 -7.34 17.84
N LEU A 156 9.83 -8.51 18.02
CA LEU A 156 9.15 -9.77 18.34
C LEU A 156 9.20 -10.07 19.85
N GLY A 157 9.73 -9.16 20.67
CA GLY A 157 9.81 -9.32 22.12
C GLY A 157 10.91 -10.26 22.60
N ARG A 158 11.83 -10.68 21.73
CA ARG A 158 12.97 -11.52 22.10
C ARG A 158 14.09 -10.68 22.67
N ASP A 159 14.78 -11.20 23.68
CA ASP A 159 15.96 -10.54 24.25
C ASP A 159 16.99 -10.27 23.16
N SER A 160 17.39 -9.01 23.03
CA SER A 160 18.29 -8.59 21.97
C SER A 160 19.36 -7.68 22.52
N LYS A 161 20.58 -7.84 21.99
CA LYS A 161 21.67 -6.91 22.24
C LYS A 161 21.49 -5.69 21.34
N THR A 162 22.15 -4.59 21.67
CA THR A 162 22.19 -3.42 20.81
C THR A 162 22.89 -3.77 19.49
N ILE A 163 22.10 -4.10 18.46
CA ILE A 163 22.58 -4.46 17.12
C ILE A 163 22.33 -3.28 16.18
N LYS A 164 23.32 -2.95 15.35
CA LYS A 164 23.25 -1.87 14.36
C LYS A 164 22.16 -2.16 13.33
N ASN A 165 21.50 -1.11 12.83
CA ASN A 165 20.44 -1.19 11.82
C ASN A 165 19.24 -2.09 12.18
N GLN A 166 19.11 -2.50 13.44
CA GLN A 166 17.96 -3.22 13.95
C GLN A 166 17.15 -2.31 14.86
N VAL A 167 15.83 -2.38 14.72
CA VAL A 167 14.92 -1.68 15.62
C VAL A 167 14.80 -2.47 16.93
N LEU A 168 15.07 -1.80 18.04
CA LEU A 168 15.03 -2.35 19.39
C LEU A 168 14.05 -1.58 20.27
N ILE A 169 13.44 -2.30 21.20
CA ILE A 169 12.51 -1.79 22.21
C ILE A 169 13.20 -1.84 23.56
N TYR A 170 13.37 -0.67 24.18
CA TYR A 170 13.92 -0.47 25.51
C TYR A 170 12.79 -0.36 26.52
N ILE A 171 12.84 -1.18 27.55
CA ILE A 171 11.90 -1.17 28.67
C ILE A 171 12.66 -0.66 29.89
N TYR A 172 12.16 0.44 30.45
CA TYR A 172 12.75 1.12 31.60
C TYR A 172 12.06 0.73 32.90
N LYS A 173 12.68 1.06 34.04
CA LYS A 173 12.17 0.69 35.38
C LYS A 173 10.89 1.41 35.77
N ASP A 174 10.66 2.60 35.24
CA ASP A 174 9.39 3.32 35.36
C ASP A 174 8.27 2.76 34.46
N GLY A 175 8.53 1.72 33.66
CA GLY A 175 7.58 1.13 32.73
C GLY A 175 7.53 1.79 31.35
N THR A 176 8.32 2.84 31.13
CA THR A 176 8.42 3.52 29.83
C THR A 176 8.98 2.56 28.78
N ARG A 177 8.40 2.62 27.57
CA ARG A 177 8.83 1.81 26.41
C ARG A 177 9.32 2.74 25.30
N VAL A 178 10.58 2.61 24.89
CA VAL A 178 11.18 3.45 23.85
C VAL A 178 11.69 2.59 22.70
N LYS A 179 11.26 2.90 21.48
CA LYS A 179 11.74 2.27 20.25
C LYS A 179 12.95 3.07 19.72
N ARG A 180 14.10 2.43 19.52
CA ARG A 180 15.31 3.06 18.96
C ARG A 180 15.90 2.21 17.84
N ILE A 181 16.53 2.88 16.88
CA ILE A 181 17.39 2.27 15.87
C ILE A 181 18.75 2.96 15.93
N PHE A 182 19.82 2.17 15.93
CA PHE A 182 21.18 2.71 15.86
C PHE A 182 21.66 2.62 14.42
N ILE A 183 21.68 3.78 13.75
CA ILE A 183 22.21 3.96 12.40
C ILE A 183 23.55 4.71 12.58
N GLN A 184 24.64 4.14 12.08
CA GLN A 184 25.95 4.80 11.97
C GLN A 184 26.41 4.71 10.53
#